data_AF-A0A7C2X939-F1
#
_entry.id   AF-A0A7C2X939-F1
#
_cell.length_a   1.000
_cell.length_b   1.000
_cell.length_c   1.000
_cell.angle_alpha   90.00
_cell.angle_beta   90.00
_cell.angle_gamma   90.00
#
_symmetry.space_group_name_H-M   'P 1'
#
loop_
_entity.id
_entity.type
_entity.pdbx_description
1 polymer ?
#
loop_
_entity_poly.entity_id
_entity_poly.type
_entity_poly.pdbx_seq_one_letter_code
_entity_poly.pdbx_strand_id
1 'polypeptide(L)'
;MSHPSTYRPGTAFERWIDRRLPIIRFTDDFMNFPTPKNLNYWWTFGAILVVCLVIQIITGVVLAMHYTPHEDYAFASVEHIMRDVNYGDIIRYTHANGAAMFFLAVYIHMFRGLYYGSYKEPREMNWILGVIIFLLMMATAFMGYVLPWGQMSFWAATVITNFFTAFPIIGEPIKTLLLGGPAVDNATLNRFYSLHYLLPFAIAGVVVLHIWAFHTSGNNNPTGVEVKDVKKDTVPFHPYYTVKDGFAIAVFMLLFAAFVFFNPNGMGHPDNYIPANPQVTPAHIVPEWYFLPFYAILRAITFNIGPITSKLGGVIAMFGSIAVLFLLPWLDTSRVRSMRYRPVARLWFVLFVIACVWLGYLGGKPAEGIYVVQAQIATAYYFAFFLIILPLLGLFEKPTAQPKSIADSVLKRDKAPVAAVAQAAE
;
A
#
# COMPACT_ATOMS: atom_id res chain seq x y z
N MET A 1 18.38 8.14 17.84
CA MET A 1 17.04 8.76 18.04
C MET A 1 17.26 10.26 18.16
N SER A 2 16.38 11.08 17.57
CA SER A 2 16.51 12.55 17.54
C SER A 2 16.18 13.23 18.89
N HIS A 3 15.65 12.48 19.85
CA HIS A 3 15.31 12.98 21.19
C HIS A 3 16.03 12.17 22.28
N PRO A 4 16.53 12.81 23.34
CA PRO A 4 17.15 12.12 24.45
C PRO A 4 16.12 11.28 25.22
N SER A 5 16.52 10.07 25.60
CA SER A 5 15.71 9.17 26.41
C SER A 5 15.33 9.82 27.74
N THR A 6 14.06 9.70 28.11
CA THR A 6 13.57 10.13 29.43
C THR A 6 13.49 8.98 30.44
N TYR A 7 13.73 7.75 29.99
CA TYR A 7 13.60 6.56 30.81
C TYR A 7 14.63 6.56 31.95
N ARG A 8 14.15 6.28 33.17
CA ARG A 8 14.99 6.12 34.36
C ARG A 8 14.67 4.79 35.04
N PRO A 9 15.60 3.83 35.09
CA PRO A 9 15.35 2.53 35.72
C PRO A 9 15.14 2.67 37.23
N GLY A 10 13.93 2.38 37.69
CA GLY A 10 13.52 2.46 39.09
C GLY A 10 13.95 1.25 39.92
N THR A 11 13.88 0.05 39.35
CA THR A 11 14.21 -1.20 40.07
C THR A 11 15.67 -1.63 39.88
N ALA A 12 16.17 -2.50 40.77
CA ALA A 12 17.50 -3.10 40.61
C ALA A 12 17.58 -3.96 39.34
N PHE A 13 16.51 -4.67 39.01
CA PHE A 13 16.40 -5.45 37.78
C PHE A 13 16.45 -4.55 36.54
N GLU A 14 15.67 -3.47 36.51
CA GLU A 14 15.70 -2.49 35.41
C GLU A 14 17.09 -1.89 35.21
N ARG A 15 17.80 -1.55 36.31
CA ARG A 15 19.19 -1.09 36.22
C ARG A 15 20.14 -2.16 35.68
N TRP A 16 19.94 -3.42 36.05
CA TRP A 16 20.77 -4.53 35.62
C TRP A 16 20.62 -4.82 34.12
N ILE A 17 19.37 -4.83 33.62
CA ILE A 17 19.06 -5.09 32.22
C ILE A 17 19.43 -3.90 31.35
N ASP A 18 19.13 -2.67 31.77
CA ASP A 18 19.40 -1.45 30.99
C ASP A 18 20.90 -1.25 30.67
N ARG A 19 21.80 -1.74 31.54
CA ARG A 19 23.25 -1.74 31.31
C ARG A 19 23.76 -2.80 30.32
N ARG A 20 22.95 -3.80 29.99
CA ARG A 20 23.35 -4.96 29.16
C ARG A 20 22.58 -5.00 27.84
N LEU A 21 21.27 -4.83 27.93
CA LEU A 21 20.33 -4.83 26.83
C LEU A 21 19.22 -3.82 27.16
N PRO A 22 19.30 -2.56 26.69
CA PRO A 22 18.39 -1.48 27.05
C PRO A 22 17.01 -1.62 26.37
N ILE A 23 16.40 -2.81 26.43
CA ILE A 23 15.13 -3.12 25.77
C ILE A 23 13.96 -2.34 26.39
N ILE A 24 13.94 -2.19 27.71
CA ILE A 24 12.89 -1.42 28.40
C ILE A 24 12.99 0.06 28.02
N ARG A 25 14.20 0.62 28.02
CA ARG A 25 14.47 1.98 27.55
C ARG A 25 14.04 2.17 26.10
N PHE A 26 14.40 1.22 25.23
CA PHE A 26 14.03 1.27 23.83
C PHE A 26 12.51 1.31 23.64
N THR A 27 11.76 0.49 24.39
CA THR A 27 10.30 0.50 24.39
C THR A 27 9.74 1.81 24.97
N ASP A 28 10.29 2.32 26.08
CA ASP A 28 9.86 3.58 26.68
C ASP A 28 10.06 4.76 25.73
N ASP A 29 11.22 4.85 25.08
CA ASP A 29 11.53 5.90 24.10
C ASP A 29 10.59 5.83 22.88
N PHE A 30 10.20 4.63 22.47
CA PHE A 30 9.23 4.43 21.40
C PHE A 30 7.82 4.89 21.81
N MET A 31 7.39 4.54 23.03
CA MET A 31 6.08 4.92 23.57
C MET A 31 5.99 6.41 23.89
N ASN A 32 7.09 7.04 24.31
CA ASN A 32 7.15 8.46 24.64
C ASN A 32 7.58 9.33 23.45
N PHE A 33 7.62 8.77 22.24
CA PHE A 33 8.04 9.49 21.06
C PHE A 33 7.18 10.75 20.83
N PRO A 34 7.80 11.95 20.77
CA PRO A 34 7.06 13.21 20.63
C PRO A 34 6.40 13.29 19.26
N THR A 35 5.08 13.22 19.24
CA THR A 35 4.29 13.15 18.01
C THR A 35 3.45 14.43 17.84
N PRO A 36 3.44 15.06 16.64
CA PRO A 36 2.65 16.27 16.38
C PRO A 36 1.23 16.14 16.90
N LYS A 37 0.70 17.08 17.67
CA LYS A 37 -0.61 16.92 18.33
C LYS A 37 -1.84 17.03 17.40
N ASN A 38 -1.62 17.38 16.13
CA ASN A 38 -2.68 17.65 15.15
C ASN A 38 -2.85 16.53 14.11
N LEU A 39 -2.35 15.31 14.34
CA LEU A 39 -2.54 14.21 13.39
C LEU A 39 -4.01 13.81 13.35
N ASN A 40 -4.59 13.79 12.15
CA ASN A 40 -5.94 13.29 11.91
C ASN A 40 -5.96 11.76 11.68
N TYR A 41 -7.12 11.17 11.41
CA TYR A 41 -7.26 9.71 11.26
C TYR A 41 -6.55 9.13 10.04
N TRP A 42 -6.12 9.92 9.05
CA TRP A 42 -5.30 9.40 7.96
C TRP A 42 -3.93 8.85 8.42
N TRP A 43 -3.48 9.22 9.63
CA TRP A 43 -2.26 8.69 10.22
C TRP A 43 -2.38 7.31 10.86
N THR A 44 -3.60 6.79 11.07
CA THR A 44 -3.77 5.47 11.72
C THR A 44 -3.49 4.30 10.77
N PHE A 45 -3.48 4.54 9.45
CA PHE A 45 -3.27 3.51 8.45
C PHE A 45 -1.88 2.86 8.53
N GLY A 46 -0.88 3.50 9.12
CA GLY A 46 0.40 2.84 9.41
C GLY A 46 0.24 1.67 10.38
N ALA A 47 -0.47 1.88 11.49
CA ALA A 47 -0.74 0.83 12.47
C ALA A 47 -1.67 -0.26 11.93
N ILE A 48 -2.69 0.12 11.14
CA ILE A 48 -3.58 -0.84 10.45
C ILE A 48 -2.78 -1.77 9.52
N LEU A 49 -1.80 -1.24 8.77
CA LEU A 49 -0.94 -2.03 7.89
C LEU A 49 -0.07 -3.04 8.67
N VAL A 50 0.43 -2.65 9.84
CA VAL A 50 1.18 -3.58 10.73
C VAL A 50 0.26 -4.70 11.21
N VAL A 51 -0.98 -4.39 11.61
CA VAL A 51 -1.97 -5.40 11.98
C VAL A 51 -2.28 -6.34 10.81
N CYS A 52 -2.46 -5.81 9.60
CA CYS A 52 -2.68 -6.62 8.39
C CYS A 52 -1.50 -7.57 8.15
N LEU A 53 -0.25 -7.07 8.24
CA LEU A 53 0.95 -7.91 8.08
C LEU A 53 0.99 -9.05 9.10
N VAL A 54 0.71 -8.77 10.37
CA VAL A 54 0.67 -9.79 11.43
C VAL A 54 -0.42 -10.82 11.17
N ILE A 55 -1.64 -10.38 10.79
CA ILE A 55 -2.74 -11.28 10.43
C ILE A 55 -2.33 -12.18 9.26
N GLN A 56 -1.75 -11.63 8.20
CA GLN A 56 -1.31 -12.42 7.04
C GLN A 56 -0.24 -13.44 7.40
N ILE A 57 0.74 -13.08 8.23
CA ILE A 57 1.79 -14.01 8.67
C ILE A 57 1.19 -15.14 9.52
N ILE A 58 0.37 -14.80 10.53
CA ILE A 58 -0.22 -15.82 11.42
C ILE A 58 -1.11 -16.77 10.63
N THR A 59 -2.06 -16.24 9.86
CA THR A 59 -2.97 -17.07 9.05
C THR A 59 -2.23 -17.84 7.98
N GLY A 60 -1.23 -17.23 7.32
CA GLY A 60 -0.42 -17.90 6.30
C GLY A 60 0.39 -19.07 6.83
N VAL A 61 1.02 -18.91 8.01
CA VAL A 61 1.74 -20.01 8.69
C VAL A 61 0.79 -21.16 9.03
N VAL A 62 -0.41 -20.86 9.54
CA VAL A 62 -1.41 -21.90 9.85
C VAL A 62 -1.89 -22.60 8.57
N LEU A 63 -2.21 -21.86 7.51
CA LEU A 63 -2.61 -22.44 6.22
C LEU A 63 -1.51 -23.32 5.63
N ALA A 64 -0.25 -22.90 5.74
CA ALA A 64 0.90 -23.67 5.26
C ALA A 64 1.08 -25.03 5.96
N MET A 65 0.54 -25.22 7.18
CA MET A 65 0.56 -26.53 7.85
C MET A 65 -0.37 -27.56 7.20
N HIS A 66 -1.32 -27.11 6.37
CA HIS A 66 -2.35 -27.95 5.75
C HIS A 66 -2.34 -27.92 4.21
N TYR A 67 -1.63 -26.96 3.62
CA TYR A 67 -1.53 -26.77 2.17
C TYR A 67 -0.43 -27.66 1.55
N THR A 68 -0.70 -28.21 0.36
CA THR A 68 0.28 -29.02 -0.40
C THR A 68 0.71 -28.29 -1.68
N PRO A 69 1.98 -27.83 -1.80
CA PRO A 69 2.49 -27.11 -2.97
C PRO A 69 2.85 -28.05 -4.13
N HIS A 70 1.85 -28.77 -4.64
CA HIS A 70 1.98 -29.68 -5.78
C HIS A 70 0.76 -29.57 -6.67
N GLU A 71 0.92 -29.52 -7.98
CA GLU A 71 -0.20 -29.24 -8.91
C GLU A 71 -1.39 -30.21 -8.78
N ASP A 72 -1.12 -31.51 -8.58
CA ASP A 72 -2.15 -32.54 -8.37
C ASP A 72 -2.97 -32.35 -7.08
N TYR A 73 -2.40 -31.68 -6.07
CA TYR A 73 -2.94 -31.65 -4.71
C TYR A 73 -3.28 -30.25 -4.21
N ALA A 74 -2.78 -29.19 -4.84
CA ALA A 74 -2.89 -27.82 -4.33
C ALA A 74 -4.34 -27.38 -4.16
N PHE A 75 -5.15 -27.48 -5.22
CA PHE A 75 -6.57 -27.13 -5.18
C PHE A 75 -7.33 -27.97 -4.15
N ALA A 76 -7.13 -29.29 -4.16
CA ALA A 76 -7.77 -30.21 -3.23
C ALA A 76 -7.37 -29.94 -1.76
N SER A 77 -6.12 -29.57 -1.50
CA SER A 77 -5.64 -29.21 -0.16
C SER A 77 -6.27 -27.92 0.37
N VAL A 78 -6.57 -26.96 -0.52
CA VAL A 78 -7.33 -25.76 -0.14
C VAL A 78 -8.78 -26.13 0.19
N GLU A 79 -9.43 -26.99 -0.59
CA GLU A 79 -10.77 -27.49 -0.25
C GLU A 79 -10.80 -28.32 1.05
N HIS A 80 -9.74 -29.09 1.33
CA HIS A 80 -9.54 -29.77 2.61
C HIS A 80 -9.48 -28.76 3.78
N ILE A 81 -8.72 -27.67 3.64
CA ILE A 81 -8.71 -26.58 4.62
C ILE A 81 -10.12 -26.03 4.84
N MET A 82 -10.87 -25.81 3.76
CA MET A 82 -12.23 -25.26 3.84
C MET A 82 -13.23 -26.18 4.54
N ARG A 83 -13.05 -27.50 4.48
CA ARG A 83 -14.09 -28.48 4.83
C ARG A 83 -13.77 -29.30 6.07
N ASP A 84 -12.50 -29.61 6.30
CA ASP A 84 -12.07 -30.61 7.26
C ASP A 84 -11.23 -30.04 8.40
N VAL A 85 -10.50 -28.95 8.15
CA VAL A 85 -9.69 -28.28 9.18
C VAL A 85 -10.59 -27.44 10.08
N ASN A 86 -10.46 -27.61 11.40
CA ASN A 86 -11.23 -26.82 12.37
C ASN A 86 -11.01 -25.32 12.16
N TYR A 87 -12.10 -24.59 11.88
CA TYR A 87 -12.08 -23.15 11.53
C TYR A 87 -11.25 -22.80 10.29
N GLY A 88 -10.91 -23.79 9.45
CA GLY A 88 -10.07 -23.58 8.28
C GLY A 88 -10.70 -22.67 7.24
N ASP A 89 -12.03 -22.69 7.12
CA ASP A 89 -12.81 -21.75 6.31
C ASP A 89 -12.62 -20.29 6.74
N ILE A 90 -12.75 -19.99 8.03
CA ILE A 90 -12.55 -18.64 8.59
C ILE A 90 -11.10 -18.21 8.42
N ILE A 91 -10.13 -19.10 8.65
CA ILE A 91 -8.70 -18.80 8.49
C ILE A 91 -8.39 -18.49 7.02
N ARG A 92 -8.88 -19.31 6.09
CA ARG A 92 -8.70 -19.11 4.64
C ARG A 92 -9.34 -17.81 4.19
N TYR A 93 -10.58 -17.53 4.62
CA TYR A 93 -11.25 -16.28 4.27
C TYR A 93 -10.62 -15.05 4.92
N THR A 94 -10.08 -15.17 6.14
CA THR A 94 -9.29 -14.12 6.78
C THR A 94 -8.02 -13.83 5.98
N HIS A 95 -7.30 -14.85 5.52
CA HIS A 95 -6.08 -14.66 4.74
C HIS A 95 -6.36 -14.04 3.36
N ALA A 96 -7.42 -14.50 2.68
CA ALA A 96 -7.81 -13.99 1.36
C ALA A 96 -8.36 -12.55 1.42
N ASN A 97 -9.34 -12.28 2.28
CA ASN A 97 -9.87 -10.93 2.45
C ASN A 97 -8.86 -9.99 3.12
N GLY A 98 -7.96 -10.54 3.95
CA GLY A 98 -6.86 -9.80 4.57
C GLY A 98 -5.91 -9.22 3.53
N ALA A 99 -5.62 -9.93 2.44
CA ALA A 99 -4.84 -9.38 1.32
C ALA A 99 -5.53 -8.15 0.70
N ALA A 100 -6.83 -8.24 0.41
CA ALA A 100 -7.60 -7.10 -0.10
C ALA A 100 -7.59 -5.91 0.89
N MET A 101 -7.85 -6.16 2.17
CA MET A 101 -7.82 -5.12 3.21
C MET A 101 -6.43 -4.49 3.36
N PHE A 102 -5.37 -5.28 3.17
CA PHE A 102 -3.99 -4.81 3.17
C PHE A 102 -3.76 -3.80 2.03
N PHE A 103 -4.22 -4.10 0.81
CA PHE A 103 -4.12 -3.17 -0.31
C PHE A 103 -5.02 -1.93 -0.17
N LEU A 104 -6.24 -2.09 0.36
CA LEU A 104 -7.09 -0.94 0.66
C LEU A 104 -6.38 0.03 1.62
N ALA A 105 -5.81 -0.51 2.70
CA ALA A 105 -5.06 0.28 3.67
C ALA A 105 -3.82 0.93 3.05
N VAL A 106 -3.08 0.24 2.18
CA VAL A 106 -1.83 0.78 1.60
C VAL A 106 -2.13 1.88 0.59
N TYR A 107 -3.18 1.76 -0.22
CA TYR A 107 -3.59 2.86 -1.10
C TYR A 107 -3.97 4.10 -0.32
N ILE A 108 -4.77 3.96 0.74
CA ILE A 108 -5.12 5.11 1.59
C ILE A 108 -3.85 5.70 2.24
N HIS A 109 -2.94 4.86 2.71
CA HIS A 109 -1.67 5.29 3.30
C HIS A 109 -0.79 6.07 2.30
N MET A 110 -0.69 5.58 1.06
CA MET A 110 0.07 6.21 -0.03
C MET A 110 -0.58 7.52 -0.48
N PHE A 111 -1.90 7.55 -0.71
CA PHE A 111 -2.62 8.78 -1.07
C PHE A 111 -2.53 9.85 0.04
N ARG A 112 -2.57 9.45 1.31
CA ARG A 112 -2.25 10.34 2.43
C ARG A 112 -0.84 10.91 2.27
N GLY A 113 0.14 10.07 1.97
CA GLY A 113 1.53 10.48 1.75
C GLY A 113 1.66 11.50 0.61
N LEU A 114 0.99 11.24 -0.51
CA LEU A 114 0.89 12.14 -1.66
C LEU A 114 0.28 13.49 -1.27
N TYR A 115 -0.88 13.48 -0.62
CA TYR A 115 -1.62 14.70 -0.28
C TYR A 115 -0.88 15.60 0.71
N TYR A 116 -0.24 15.00 1.73
CA TYR A 116 0.43 15.76 2.78
C TYR A 116 1.93 15.98 2.51
N GLY A 117 2.43 15.57 1.34
CA GLY A 117 3.83 15.69 0.96
C GLY A 117 4.78 14.95 1.89
N SER A 118 4.33 13.82 2.47
CA SER A 118 5.14 13.04 3.43
C SER A 118 6.37 12.36 2.80
N TYR A 119 6.52 12.48 1.49
CA TYR A 119 7.66 12.01 0.70
C TYR A 119 8.75 13.08 0.50
N LYS A 120 8.44 14.36 0.76
CA LYS A 120 9.40 15.46 0.61
C LYS A 120 10.45 15.43 1.72
N GLU A 121 11.54 16.14 1.50
CA GLU A 121 12.62 16.35 2.47
C GLU A 121 12.10 16.60 3.91
N PRO A 122 12.68 15.96 4.94
CA PRO A 122 13.79 14.97 4.92
C PRO A 122 13.29 13.50 4.95
N ARG A 123 12.17 13.20 4.29
CA ARG A 123 11.46 11.91 4.40
C ARG A 123 11.52 11.05 3.13
N GLU A 124 12.47 11.33 2.25
CA GLU A 124 12.69 10.61 0.99
C GLU A 124 12.97 9.13 1.25
N MET A 125 13.87 8.84 2.20
CA MET A 125 14.19 7.45 2.57
C MET A 125 12.97 6.70 3.09
N ASN A 126 12.14 7.35 3.90
CA ASN A 126 10.90 6.76 4.37
C ASN A 126 9.97 6.41 3.20
N TRP A 127 9.82 7.31 2.23
CA TRP A 127 9.02 7.06 1.03
C TRP A 127 9.58 5.92 0.17
N ILE A 128 10.89 5.90 -0.10
CA ILE A 128 11.55 4.85 -0.90
C ILE A 128 11.35 3.48 -0.25
N LEU A 129 11.55 3.36 1.06
CA LEU A 129 11.27 2.12 1.80
C LEU A 129 9.79 1.73 1.69
N GLY A 130 8.88 2.70 1.70
CA GLY A 130 7.45 2.48 1.48
C GLY A 130 7.14 1.94 0.07
N VAL A 131 7.78 2.46 -0.98
CA VAL A 131 7.62 1.95 -2.36
C VAL A 131 8.22 0.53 -2.49
N ILE A 132 9.33 0.23 -1.81
CA ILE A 132 9.90 -1.12 -1.73
C ILE A 132 8.90 -2.09 -1.05
N ILE A 133 8.32 -1.69 0.09
CA ILE A 133 7.28 -2.48 0.77
C ILE A 133 6.10 -2.73 -0.19
N PHE A 134 5.66 -1.70 -0.91
CA PHE A 134 4.56 -1.84 -1.87
C PHE A 134 4.88 -2.87 -2.97
N LEU A 135 6.08 -2.84 -3.55
CA LEU A 135 6.50 -3.86 -4.52
C LEU A 135 6.56 -5.27 -3.93
N LEU A 136 7.08 -5.41 -2.70
CA LEU A 136 7.11 -6.69 -1.99
C LEU A 136 5.68 -7.20 -1.71
N MET A 137 4.75 -6.32 -1.32
CA MET A 137 3.34 -6.66 -1.14
C MET A 137 2.71 -7.17 -2.43
N MET A 138 2.93 -6.48 -3.57
CA MET A 138 2.43 -6.91 -4.88
C MET A 138 2.96 -8.29 -5.27
N ALA A 139 4.28 -8.51 -5.14
CA ALA A 139 4.89 -9.80 -5.44
C ALA A 139 4.35 -10.92 -4.53
N THR A 140 4.25 -10.66 -3.23
CA THR A 140 3.73 -11.61 -2.23
C THR A 140 2.29 -11.99 -2.54
N ALA A 141 1.43 -11.01 -2.77
CA ALA A 141 0.00 -11.25 -3.02
C ALA A 141 -0.22 -12.02 -4.33
N PHE A 142 0.50 -11.67 -5.40
CA PHE A 142 0.47 -12.42 -6.65
C PHE A 142 0.83 -13.89 -6.43
N MET A 143 1.96 -14.18 -5.80
CA MET A 143 2.37 -15.58 -5.59
C MET A 143 1.38 -16.34 -4.69
N GLY A 144 0.81 -15.67 -3.68
CA GLY A 144 -0.25 -16.22 -2.84
C GLY A 144 -1.51 -16.57 -3.63
N TYR A 145 -1.89 -15.72 -4.59
CA TYR A 145 -3.03 -15.96 -5.48
C TYR A 145 -2.81 -17.11 -6.46
N VAL A 146 -1.55 -17.51 -6.72
CA VAL A 146 -1.23 -18.69 -7.54
C VAL A 146 -1.44 -20.00 -6.76
N LEU A 147 -1.28 -20.00 -5.43
CA LEU A 147 -1.27 -21.22 -4.62
C LEU A 147 -2.58 -22.03 -4.66
N PRO A 148 -3.79 -21.45 -4.69
CA PRO A 148 -5.01 -22.24 -4.80
C PRO A 148 -5.09 -23.09 -6.07
N TRP A 149 -4.27 -22.79 -7.09
CA TRP A 149 -4.21 -23.54 -8.35
C TRP A 149 -5.55 -23.68 -9.06
N GLY A 150 -6.37 -22.62 -9.00
CA GLY A 150 -7.57 -22.47 -9.80
C GLY A 150 -7.29 -21.85 -11.18
N GLN A 151 -8.33 -21.62 -11.98
CA GLN A 151 -8.20 -21.02 -13.30
C GLN A 151 -7.54 -19.64 -13.26
N MET A 152 -7.99 -18.75 -12.36
CA MET A 152 -7.40 -17.41 -12.27
C MET A 152 -5.95 -17.47 -11.79
N SER A 153 -5.64 -18.37 -10.86
CA SER A 153 -4.27 -18.63 -10.38
C SER A 153 -3.31 -18.99 -11.52
N PHE A 154 -3.66 -19.99 -12.33
CA PHE A 154 -2.80 -20.51 -13.41
C PHE A 154 -2.60 -19.48 -14.52
N TRP A 155 -3.68 -18.85 -14.96
CA TRP A 155 -3.60 -17.88 -16.05
C TRP A 155 -2.99 -16.54 -15.62
N ALA A 156 -3.15 -16.12 -14.37
CA ALA A 156 -2.40 -14.99 -13.81
C ALA A 156 -0.89 -15.26 -13.83
N ALA A 157 -0.45 -16.45 -13.39
CA ALA A 157 0.95 -16.85 -13.46
C ALA A 157 1.49 -16.83 -14.90
N THR A 158 0.68 -17.32 -15.85
CA THR A 158 1.03 -17.33 -17.28
C THR A 158 1.16 -15.91 -17.83
N VAL A 159 0.22 -15.01 -17.55
CA VAL A 159 0.24 -13.62 -18.05
C VAL A 159 1.41 -12.84 -17.46
N ILE A 160 1.59 -12.88 -16.13
CA ILE A 160 2.60 -12.06 -15.46
C ILE A 160 4.02 -12.48 -15.82
N THR A 161 4.31 -13.79 -15.89
CA THR A 161 5.64 -14.26 -16.32
C THR A 161 5.92 -13.96 -17.80
N ASN A 162 4.87 -13.91 -18.63
CA ASN A 162 5.01 -13.50 -20.03
C ASN A 162 5.29 -12.00 -20.21
N PHE A 163 5.08 -11.14 -19.20
CA PHE A 163 5.47 -9.72 -19.31
C PHE A 163 6.97 -9.57 -19.57
N PHE A 164 7.81 -10.44 -19.00
CA PHE A 164 9.25 -10.39 -19.17
C PHE A 164 9.69 -10.66 -20.62
N THR A 165 8.92 -11.45 -21.37
CA THR A 165 9.18 -11.71 -22.81
C THR A 165 9.02 -10.47 -23.69
N ALA A 166 8.51 -9.36 -23.15
CA ALA A 166 8.48 -8.09 -23.86
C ALA A 166 9.87 -7.46 -24.01
N PHE A 167 10.82 -7.78 -23.11
CA PHE A 167 12.19 -7.29 -23.17
C PHE A 167 13.01 -8.10 -24.17
N PRO A 168 13.57 -7.47 -25.23
CA PRO A 168 14.43 -8.15 -26.17
C PRO A 168 15.66 -8.75 -25.47
N ILE A 169 16.13 -9.90 -25.96
CA ILE A 169 17.36 -10.60 -25.51
C ILE A 169 17.25 -11.25 -24.12
N ILE A 170 16.85 -10.49 -23.09
CA ILE A 170 16.83 -10.96 -21.70
C ILE A 170 15.49 -11.56 -21.27
N GLY A 171 14.41 -11.32 -22.01
CA GLY A 171 13.06 -11.68 -21.62
C GLY A 171 12.80 -13.18 -21.46
N GLU A 172 13.19 -13.98 -22.46
CA GLU A 172 12.97 -15.44 -22.42
C GLU A 172 13.83 -16.14 -21.37
N PRO A 173 15.13 -15.80 -21.18
CA PRO A 173 15.92 -16.29 -20.05
C PRO A 173 15.28 -16.00 -18.69
N ILE A 174 14.77 -14.77 -18.47
CA ILE A 174 14.11 -14.40 -17.21
C ILE A 174 12.83 -15.20 -17.02
N LYS A 175 11.97 -15.31 -18.04
CA LYS A 175 10.75 -16.12 -17.97
C LYS A 175 11.06 -17.57 -17.64
N THR A 176 12.02 -18.18 -18.34
CA THR A 176 12.41 -19.58 -18.09
C THR A 176 12.96 -19.76 -16.68
N LEU A 177 13.77 -18.81 -16.20
CA LEU A 177 14.25 -18.82 -14.82
C LEU A 177 13.09 -18.74 -13.82
N LEU A 178 12.11 -17.88 -14.06
CA LEU A 178 10.94 -17.72 -13.17
C LEU A 178 10.05 -18.96 -13.19
N LEU A 179 9.79 -19.57 -14.35
CA LEU A 179 8.92 -20.74 -14.48
C LEU A 179 9.59 -22.04 -14.02
N GLY A 180 10.89 -22.19 -14.28
CA GLY A 180 11.60 -23.44 -14.07
C GLY A 180 11.42 -24.47 -15.18
N GLY A 181 10.90 -24.03 -16.32
CA GLY A 181 10.50 -24.88 -17.42
C GLY A 181 9.90 -24.06 -18.56
N PRO A 182 9.39 -24.72 -19.62
CA PRO A 182 8.85 -24.04 -20.79
C PRO A 182 7.48 -23.38 -20.55
N ALA A 183 6.74 -23.78 -19.51
CA ALA A 183 5.41 -23.30 -19.18
C ALA A 183 5.20 -23.22 -17.66
N VAL A 184 4.07 -22.65 -17.24
CA VAL A 184 3.60 -22.72 -15.85
C VAL A 184 3.25 -24.17 -15.54
N ASP A 185 3.86 -24.71 -14.50
CA ASP A 185 3.80 -26.12 -14.12
C ASP A 185 4.10 -26.25 -12.62
N ASN A 186 4.13 -27.47 -12.08
CA ASN A 186 4.46 -27.78 -10.69
C ASN A 186 5.75 -27.10 -10.21
N ALA A 187 6.78 -27.02 -11.05
CA ALA A 187 8.03 -26.34 -10.72
C ALA A 187 7.80 -24.85 -10.41
N THR A 188 6.87 -24.19 -11.10
CA THR A 188 6.46 -22.80 -10.88
C THR A 188 5.66 -22.66 -9.59
N LEU A 189 4.74 -23.58 -9.31
CA LEU A 189 3.94 -23.57 -8.08
C LEU A 189 4.83 -23.73 -6.84
N ASN A 190 5.76 -24.69 -6.86
CA ASN A 190 6.60 -25.03 -5.72
C ASN A 190 7.51 -23.87 -5.28
N ARG A 191 8.16 -23.20 -6.24
CA ARG A 191 8.97 -22.00 -5.96
C ARG A 191 8.13 -20.81 -5.49
N PHE A 192 6.91 -20.64 -6.03
CA PHE A 192 6.04 -19.55 -5.62
C PHE A 192 5.53 -19.77 -4.21
N TYR A 193 5.31 -21.01 -3.78
CA TYR A 193 5.06 -21.32 -2.38
C TYR A 193 6.23 -20.88 -1.49
N SER A 194 7.46 -21.27 -1.82
CA SER A 194 8.66 -20.89 -1.06
C SER A 194 8.83 -19.37 -0.96
N LEU A 195 8.71 -18.66 -2.09
CA LEU A 195 8.84 -17.21 -2.13
C LEU A 195 7.67 -16.49 -1.45
N HIS A 196 6.44 -16.99 -1.57
CA HIS A 196 5.28 -16.45 -0.86
C HIS A 196 5.42 -16.60 0.66
N TYR A 197 6.07 -17.67 1.13
CA TYR A 197 6.39 -17.83 2.55
C TYR A 197 7.50 -16.85 2.99
N LEU A 198 8.54 -16.67 2.17
CA LEU A 198 9.71 -15.84 2.50
C LEU A 198 9.40 -14.33 2.51
N LEU A 199 8.70 -13.82 1.49
CA LEU A 199 8.55 -12.38 1.28
C LEU A 199 7.82 -11.63 2.42
N PRO A 200 6.82 -12.18 3.14
CA PRO A 200 6.26 -11.55 4.33
C PRO A 200 7.30 -11.20 5.39
N PHE A 201 8.34 -12.01 5.57
CA PHE A 201 9.44 -11.71 6.50
C PHE A 201 10.37 -10.63 5.94
N ALA A 202 10.58 -10.59 4.62
CA ALA A 202 11.27 -9.48 3.98
C ALA A 202 10.49 -8.17 4.16
N ILE A 203 9.16 -8.18 3.99
CA ILE A 203 8.28 -7.05 4.27
C ILE A 203 8.44 -6.61 5.73
N ALA A 204 8.38 -7.52 6.69
CA ALA A 204 8.58 -7.19 8.10
C ALA A 204 9.93 -6.52 8.37
N GLY A 205 11.01 -7.03 7.77
CA GLY A 205 12.34 -6.43 7.86
C GLY A 205 12.38 -4.99 7.30
N VAL A 206 11.78 -4.75 6.13
CA VAL A 206 11.71 -3.40 5.55
C VAL A 206 10.77 -2.48 6.33
N VAL A 207 9.70 -3.01 6.94
CA VAL A 207 8.81 -2.25 7.83
C VAL A 207 9.57 -1.74 9.06
N VAL A 208 10.48 -2.54 9.64
CA VAL A 208 11.37 -2.07 10.72
C VAL A 208 12.23 -0.89 10.26
N LEU A 209 12.83 -0.98 9.06
CA LEU A 209 13.61 0.11 8.49
C LEU A 209 12.73 1.35 8.21
N HIS A 210 11.51 1.15 7.72
CA HIS A 210 10.55 2.21 7.44
C HIS A 210 10.16 2.95 8.74
N ILE A 211 9.88 2.21 9.82
CA ILE A 211 9.60 2.79 11.14
C ILE A 211 10.80 3.59 11.64
N TRP A 212 12.00 3.02 11.54
CA TRP A 212 13.21 3.72 11.96
C TRP A 212 13.46 5.01 11.17
N ALA A 213 13.22 5.02 9.85
CA ALA A 213 13.40 6.19 9.01
C ALA A 213 12.56 7.39 9.48
N PHE A 214 11.27 7.19 9.79
CA PHE A 214 10.44 8.29 10.31
C PHE A 214 10.67 8.58 11.79
N HIS A 215 11.17 7.64 12.60
CA HIS A 215 11.63 7.94 13.97
C HIS A 215 12.88 8.82 13.99
N THR A 216 13.65 8.83 12.89
CA THR A 216 14.82 9.71 12.74
C THR A 216 14.41 11.11 12.27
N SER A 217 13.55 11.20 11.25
CA SER A 217 13.09 12.48 10.67
C SER A 217 11.90 13.11 11.38
N GLY A 218 11.21 12.38 12.26
CA GLY A 218 9.96 12.79 12.89
C GLY A 218 8.73 12.62 11.99
N ASN A 219 7.57 12.40 12.61
CA ASN A 219 6.29 12.31 11.92
C ASN A 219 5.95 13.62 11.18
N ASN A 220 5.57 13.52 9.89
CA ASN A 220 4.89 14.64 9.23
C ASN A 220 3.49 14.83 9.84
N ASN A 221 2.85 15.97 9.56
CA ASN A 221 1.50 16.27 10.04
C ASN A 221 0.64 16.98 8.98
N PRO A 222 -0.68 17.13 9.18
CA PRO A 222 -1.58 17.69 8.17
C PRO A 222 -1.22 19.10 7.67
N THR A 223 -0.42 19.86 8.42
CA THR A 223 0.00 21.19 8.02
C THR A 223 1.30 21.20 7.21
N GLY A 224 2.10 20.15 7.29
CA GLY A 224 3.43 20.09 6.68
C GLY A 224 4.46 21.05 7.33
N VAL A 225 4.13 21.69 8.45
CA VAL A 225 5.04 22.51 9.24
C VAL A 225 5.79 21.62 10.23
N GLU A 226 7.12 21.76 10.32
CA GLU A 226 7.94 21.00 11.26
C GLU A 226 7.68 21.39 12.73
N VAL A 227 8.00 20.47 13.63
CA VAL A 227 7.97 20.70 15.08
C VAL A 227 9.04 21.74 15.44
N LYS A 228 8.63 22.86 16.06
CA LYS A 228 9.55 23.92 16.50
C LYS A 228 9.77 23.90 18.01
N ASP A 229 8.70 23.62 18.76
CA ASP A 229 8.73 23.49 20.21
C ASP A 229 8.06 22.17 20.59
N VAL A 230 8.85 21.19 21.02
CA VAL A 230 8.37 19.84 21.37
C VAL A 230 7.23 19.90 22.39
N LYS A 231 7.32 20.75 23.41
CA LYS A 231 6.29 20.81 24.47
C LYS A 231 4.98 21.41 23.96
N LYS A 232 5.04 22.38 23.04
CA LYS A 232 3.84 23.05 22.52
C LYS A 232 3.23 22.33 21.33
N ASP A 233 4.04 21.73 20.48
CA ASP A 233 3.62 21.19 19.18
C ASP A 233 3.33 19.68 19.23
N THR A 234 3.81 18.97 20.25
CA THR A 234 3.70 17.50 20.33
C THR A 234 3.02 17.03 21.61
N VAL A 235 2.60 15.77 21.58
CA VAL A 235 2.20 14.96 22.74
C VAL A 235 2.97 13.63 22.69
N PRO A 236 3.19 12.93 23.81
CA PRO A 236 3.77 11.59 23.75
C PRO A 236 2.88 10.66 22.93
N PHE A 237 3.48 9.68 22.24
CA PHE A 237 2.74 8.73 21.42
C PHE A 237 1.75 7.91 22.26
N HIS A 238 2.19 7.41 23.41
CA HIS A 238 1.33 6.79 24.41
C HIS A 238 0.92 7.82 25.50
N PRO A 239 -0.36 7.86 25.94
CA PRO A 239 -1.48 7.05 25.47
C PRO A 239 -2.23 7.64 24.27
N TYR A 240 -1.96 8.90 23.91
CA TYR A 240 -2.80 9.68 22.99
C TYR A 240 -3.00 9.01 21.63
N TYR A 241 -1.91 8.64 20.96
CA TYR A 241 -1.97 8.01 19.65
C TYR A 241 -2.21 6.51 19.74
N THR A 242 -1.73 5.81 20.78
CA THR A 242 -2.08 4.39 20.96
C THR A 242 -3.59 4.17 21.13
N VAL A 243 -4.29 5.03 21.87
CA VAL A 243 -5.76 4.93 22.04
C VAL A 243 -6.48 5.30 20.74
N LYS A 244 -6.05 6.38 20.07
CA LYS A 244 -6.63 6.80 18.78
C LYS A 244 -6.44 5.72 17.70
N ASP A 245 -5.25 5.13 17.61
CA ASP A 245 -4.95 4.07 16.66
C ASP A 245 -5.72 2.80 17.01
N GLY A 246 -5.81 2.44 18.29
CA GLY A 246 -6.63 1.32 18.77
C GLY A 246 -8.11 1.45 18.37
N PHE A 247 -8.69 2.65 18.54
CA PHE A 247 -10.06 2.93 18.08
C PHE A 247 -10.19 2.79 16.55
N ALA A 248 -9.27 3.37 15.77
CA ALA A 248 -9.32 3.28 14.32
C ALA A 248 -9.12 1.85 13.81
N ILE A 249 -8.24 1.07 14.44
CA ILE A 249 -8.05 -0.35 14.17
C ILE A 249 -9.34 -1.11 14.47
N ALA A 250 -10.00 -0.86 15.60
CA ALA A 250 -11.28 -1.52 15.92
C ALA A 250 -12.34 -1.26 14.84
N VAL A 251 -12.48 -0.01 14.38
CA VAL A 251 -13.41 0.35 13.28
C VAL A 251 -13.03 -0.36 11.98
N PHE A 252 -11.74 -0.40 11.63
CA PHE A 252 -11.26 -1.12 10.44
C PHE A 252 -11.51 -2.63 10.55
N MET A 253 -11.32 -3.22 11.72
CA MET A 253 -11.57 -4.64 11.98
C MET A 253 -13.06 -4.98 11.90
N LEU A 254 -13.97 -4.06 12.21
CA LEU A 254 -15.41 -4.26 11.97
C LEU A 254 -15.72 -4.38 10.47
N LEU A 255 -15.13 -3.51 9.64
CA LEU A 255 -15.26 -3.62 8.18
C LEU A 255 -14.65 -4.91 7.67
N PHE A 256 -13.45 -5.28 8.14
CA PHE A 256 -12.79 -6.51 7.74
C PHE A 256 -13.61 -7.75 8.13
N ALA A 257 -14.11 -7.80 9.36
CA ALA A 257 -15.00 -8.85 9.84
C ALA A 257 -16.29 -8.95 9.00
N ALA A 258 -16.84 -7.82 8.56
CA ALA A 258 -18.02 -7.82 7.70
C ALA A 258 -17.78 -8.62 6.41
N PHE A 259 -16.62 -8.45 5.78
CA PHE A 259 -16.25 -9.26 4.62
C PHE A 259 -15.97 -10.71 4.98
N VAL A 260 -15.16 -10.98 6.02
CA VAL A 260 -14.82 -12.37 6.39
C VAL A 260 -16.04 -13.22 6.72
N PHE A 261 -16.99 -12.68 7.49
CA PHE A 261 -18.11 -13.48 7.99
C PHE A 261 -19.38 -13.41 7.14
N PHE A 262 -19.62 -12.31 6.42
CA PHE A 262 -20.90 -12.10 5.71
C PHE A 262 -20.76 -11.99 4.19
N ASN A 263 -19.58 -11.63 3.67
CA ASN A 263 -19.35 -11.57 2.22
C ASN A 263 -17.92 -12.01 1.83
N PRO A 264 -17.50 -13.23 2.18
CA PRO A 264 -16.09 -13.63 2.07
C PRO A 264 -15.60 -13.77 0.63
N ASN A 265 -16.52 -13.90 -0.32
CA ASN A 265 -16.22 -14.02 -1.75
C ASN A 265 -16.41 -12.70 -2.51
N GLY A 266 -16.88 -11.64 -1.86
CA GLY A 266 -17.26 -10.39 -2.53
C GLY A 266 -16.13 -9.64 -3.22
N MET A 267 -14.87 -9.93 -2.84
CA MET A 267 -13.66 -9.33 -3.44
C MET A 267 -12.84 -10.34 -4.27
N GLY A 268 -13.32 -11.58 -4.43
CA GLY A 268 -12.66 -12.64 -5.18
C GLY A 268 -13.27 -12.86 -6.57
N HIS A 269 -12.64 -13.71 -7.37
CA HIS A 269 -13.15 -14.11 -8.69
C HIS A 269 -13.72 -15.53 -8.66
N PRO A 270 -14.99 -15.75 -9.10
CA PRO A 270 -15.63 -17.06 -9.06
C PRO A 270 -14.88 -18.16 -9.79
N ASP A 271 -14.27 -17.87 -10.94
CA ASP A 271 -13.51 -18.85 -11.72
C ASP A 271 -12.33 -19.45 -10.96
N ASN A 272 -11.84 -18.83 -9.88
CA ASN A 272 -10.79 -19.44 -9.07
C ASN A 272 -11.27 -20.58 -8.17
N TYR A 273 -12.57 -20.89 -8.19
CA TYR A 273 -13.16 -22.13 -7.67
C TYR A 273 -13.26 -23.25 -8.72
N ILE A 274 -12.74 -23.01 -9.93
CA ILE A 274 -12.57 -24.04 -10.96
C ILE A 274 -11.09 -24.43 -10.96
N PRO A 275 -10.75 -25.73 -10.85
CA PRO A 275 -9.36 -26.18 -10.95
C PRO A 275 -8.68 -25.70 -12.23
N ALA A 276 -7.38 -25.42 -12.15
CA ALA A 276 -6.60 -25.00 -13.31
C ALA A 276 -6.70 -25.99 -14.48
N ASN A 277 -7.00 -25.45 -15.66
CA ASN A 277 -6.96 -26.16 -16.93
C ASN A 277 -6.00 -25.43 -17.88
N PRO A 278 -4.79 -25.98 -18.12
CA PRO A 278 -3.79 -25.38 -18.99
C PRO A 278 -4.23 -25.18 -20.45
N GLN A 279 -5.31 -25.85 -20.88
CA GLN A 279 -5.81 -25.82 -22.26
C GLN A 279 -6.96 -24.83 -22.46
N VAL A 280 -7.55 -24.29 -21.38
CA VAL A 280 -8.75 -23.44 -21.46
C VAL A 280 -8.57 -22.19 -20.62
N THR A 281 -8.38 -21.04 -21.29
CA THR A 281 -8.45 -19.73 -20.65
C THR A 281 -9.91 -19.31 -20.47
N PRO A 282 -10.33 -18.90 -19.26
CA PRO A 282 -11.67 -18.35 -19.06
C PRO A 282 -11.92 -17.11 -19.92
N ALA A 283 -13.14 -16.97 -20.42
CA ALA A 283 -13.54 -15.85 -21.29
C ALA A 283 -13.44 -14.48 -20.59
N HIS A 284 -13.56 -14.45 -19.26
CA HIS A 284 -13.55 -13.23 -18.45
C HIS A 284 -12.40 -13.22 -17.45
N ILE A 285 -11.17 -13.44 -17.91
CA ILE A 285 -9.98 -13.32 -17.06
C ILE A 285 -9.77 -11.85 -16.63
N VAL A 286 -9.84 -11.60 -15.33
CA VAL A 286 -9.65 -10.28 -14.73
C VAL A 286 -8.72 -10.42 -13.51
N PRO A 287 -7.69 -9.57 -13.38
CA PRO A 287 -6.84 -9.58 -12.18
C PRO A 287 -7.62 -9.22 -10.91
N GLU A 288 -7.02 -9.47 -9.76
CA GLU A 288 -7.54 -9.02 -8.48
C GLU A 288 -7.69 -7.50 -8.46
N TRP A 289 -8.69 -6.99 -7.72
CA TRP A 289 -9.09 -5.59 -7.80
C TRP A 289 -7.96 -4.59 -7.53
N TYR A 290 -7.03 -4.95 -6.65
CA TYR A 290 -5.86 -4.13 -6.30
C TYR A 290 -4.81 -4.10 -7.42
N PHE A 291 -4.86 -4.99 -8.41
CA PHE A 291 -4.00 -4.92 -9.60
C PHE A 291 -4.65 -4.23 -10.80
N LEU A 292 -5.97 -4.00 -10.77
CA LEU A 292 -6.71 -3.44 -11.90
C LEU A 292 -6.20 -2.09 -12.41
N PRO A 293 -5.81 -1.10 -11.57
CA PRO A 293 -5.30 0.17 -12.09
C PRO A 293 -4.05 -0.01 -12.95
N PHE A 294 -3.13 -0.88 -12.53
CA PHE A 294 -1.88 -1.16 -13.25
C PHE A 294 -2.14 -1.99 -14.50
N TYR A 295 -3.06 -2.95 -14.42
CA TYR A 295 -3.50 -3.72 -15.57
C TYR A 295 -4.18 -2.84 -16.64
N ALA A 296 -4.98 -1.87 -16.23
CA ALA A 296 -5.59 -0.89 -17.13
C ALA A 296 -4.52 -0.05 -17.86
N ILE A 297 -3.47 0.38 -17.15
CA ILE A 297 -2.33 1.09 -17.74
C ILE A 297 -1.61 0.20 -18.77
N LEU A 298 -1.37 -1.08 -18.46
CA LEU A 298 -0.71 -2.02 -19.36
C LEU A 298 -1.46 -2.16 -20.69
N ARG A 299 -2.77 -2.41 -20.61
CA ARG A 299 -3.62 -2.69 -21.79
C ARG A 299 -4.09 -1.42 -22.51
N ALA A 300 -3.88 -0.23 -21.95
CA ALA A 300 -4.15 1.03 -22.63
C ALA A 300 -3.20 1.26 -23.82
N ILE A 301 -2.01 0.67 -23.79
CA ILE A 301 -1.00 0.81 -24.85
C ILE A 301 -1.28 -0.21 -25.96
N THR A 302 -2.04 0.21 -26.96
CA THR A 302 -2.44 -0.64 -28.11
C THR A 302 -1.69 -0.30 -29.40
N PHE A 303 -0.75 0.64 -29.35
CA PHE A 303 -0.03 1.20 -30.49
C PHE A 303 1.49 1.06 -30.31
N ASN A 304 2.23 1.13 -31.41
CA ASN A 304 3.70 1.09 -31.42
C ASN A 304 4.27 2.52 -31.45
N ILE A 305 5.42 2.73 -30.80
CA ILE A 305 6.21 3.98 -30.90
C ILE A 305 7.62 3.61 -31.39
N GLY A 306 7.87 3.78 -32.69
CA GLY A 306 9.16 3.40 -33.29
C GLY A 306 9.49 1.93 -33.01
N PRO A 307 10.63 1.60 -32.35
CA PRO A 307 11.01 0.22 -32.01
C PRO A 307 10.24 -0.34 -30.80
N ILE A 308 9.48 0.48 -30.07
CA ILE A 308 8.71 0.05 -28.89
C ILE A 308 7.37 -0.49 -29.37
N THR A 309 7.23 -1.81 -29.38
CA THR A 309 5.96 -2.48 -29.70
C THR A 309 4.91 -2.20 -28.62
N SER A 310 3.62 -2.33 -28.93
CA SER A 310 2.53 -2.20 -27.96
C SER A 310 2.72 -3.09 -26.73
N LYS A 311 3.20 -4.32 -26.93
CA LYS A 311 3.56 -5.25 -25.85
C LYS A 311 4.64 -4.68 -24.94
N LEU A 312 5.76 -4.19 -25.49
CA LEU A 312 6.84 -3.59 -24.70
C LEU A 312 6.40 -2.27 -24.05
N GLY A 313 5.68 -1.43 -24.78
CA GLY A 313 5.17 -0.15 -24.30
C GLY A 313 4.20 -0.33 -23.12
N GLY A 314 3.29 -1.31 -23.19
CA GLY A 314 2.38 -1.64 -22.10
C GLY A 314 3.12 -2.11 -20.83
N VAL A 315 4.12 -2.97 -20.99
CA VAL A 315 4.96 -3.43 -19.86
C VAL A 315 5.75 -2.26 -19.25
N ILE A 316 6.37 -1.41 -20.08
CA ILE A 316 7.08 -0.20 -19.63
C ILE A 316 6.12 0.75 -18.91
N ALA A 317 4.92 0.97 -19.43
CA ALA A 317 3.93 1.84 -18.79
C ALA A 317 3.47 1.28 -17.44
N MET A 318 3.20 -0.03 -17.35
CA MET A 318 2.80 -0.66 -16.10
C MET A 318 3.89 -0.53 -15.03
N PHE A 319 5.12 -0.98 -15.31
CA PHE A 319 6.22 -0.86 -14.34
C PHE A 319 6.62 0.59 -14.10
N GLY A 320 6.58 1.43 -15.13
CA GLY A 320 6.82 2.88 -15.06
C GLY A 320 5.85 3.60 -14.13
N SER A 321 4.61 3.14 -14.05
CA SER A 321 3.60 3.72 -13.16
C SER A 321 3.94 3.54 -11.67
N ILE A 322 4.70 2.51 -11.32
CA ILE A 322 5.23 2.30 -9.97
C ILE A 322 6.61 2.94 -9.84
N ALA A 323 7.47 2.82 -10.85
CA ALA A 323 8.82 3.36 -10.85
C ALA A 323 8.84 4.89 -10.66
N VAL A 324 7.86 5.61 -11.23
CA VAL A 324 7.73 7.06 -11.05
C VAL A 324 7.53 7.46 -9.60
N LEU A 325 7.00 6.57 -8.74
CA LEU A 325 6.86 6.84 -7.31
C LEU A 325 8.22 6.93 -6.62
N PHE A 326 9.25 6.19 -7.05
CA PHE A 326 10.61 6.38 -6.52
C PHE A 326 11.11 7.79 -6.80
N LEU A 327 10.79 8.34 -7.98
CA LEU A 327 11.25 9.66 -8.40
C LEU A 327 10.44 10.81 -7.80
N LEU A 328 9.26 10.53 -7.22
CA LEU A 328 8.32 11.53 -6.72
C LEU A 328 8.95 12.62 -5.83
N PRO A 329 9.82 12.32 -4.84
CA PRO A 329 10.44 13.36 -4.01
C PRO A 329 11.17 14.45 -4.79
N TRP A 330 11.66 14.12 -5.98
CA TRP A 330 12.39 15.04 -6.85
C TRP A 330 11.53 15.63 -7.96
N LEU A 331 10.34 15.08 -8.21
CA LEU A 331 9.40 15.60 -9.22
C LEU A 331 8.50 16.71 -8.66
N ASP A 332 8.11 16.67 -7.38
CA ASP A 332 7.35 17.77 -6.77
C ASP A 332 8.28 18.90 -6.27
N THR A 333 8.49 19.89 -7.13
CA THR A 333 9.42 21.00 -6.92
C THR A 333 8.91 22.08 -5.94
N SER A 334 7.67 21.99 -5.46
CA SER A 334 7.12 22.99 -4.53
C SER A 334 7.77 22.88 -3.15
N ARG A 335 8.13 24.04 -2.55
CA ARG A 335 8.63 24.10 -1.17
C ARG A 335 7.54 23.86 -0.12
N VAL A 336 6.26 24.03 -0.48
CA VAL A 336 5.14 23.78 0.44
C VAL A 336 4.82 22.30 0.43
N ARG A 337 4.86 21.68 1.61
CA ARG A 337 4.70 20.23 1.74
C ARG A 337 3.25 19.78 1.57
N SER A 338 2.34 20.29 2.40
CA SER A 338 0.94 19.84 2.43
C SER A 338 0.12 20.49 1.31
N MET A 339 -0.60 19.67 0.53
CA MET A 339 -1.56 20.16 -0.48
C MET A 339 -2.79 20.83 0.15
N ARG A 340 -2.92 20.80 1.48
CA ARG A 340 -3.85 21.67 2.20
C ARG A 340 -3.54 23.16 1.97
N TYR A 341 -2.32 23.55 1.62
CA TYR A 341 -2.00 24.96 1.35
C TYR A 341 -1.62 25.24 -0.09
N ARG A 342 -1.93 24.29 -0.99
CA ARG A 342 -1.63 24.35 -2.42
C ARG A 342 -2.94 24.12 -3.19
N PRO A 343 -3.74 25.17 -3.40
CA PRO A 343 -5.12 25.02 -3.90
C PRO A 343 -5.17 24.39 -5.29
N VAL A 344 -4.19 24.68 -6.15
CA VAL A 344 -4.13 24.12 -7.52
C VAL A 344 -3.66 22.68 -7.45
N ALA A 345 -2.61 22.37 -6.67
CA ALA A 345 -2.14 21.00 -6.49
C ALA A 345 -3.23 20.10 -5.87
N ARG A 346 -4.03 20.64 -4.95
CA ARG A 346 -5.16 19.93 -4.34
C ARG A 346 -6.18 19.49 -5.38
N LEU A 347 -6.53 20.37 -6.33
CA LEU A 347 -7.46 20.05 -7.41
C LEU A 347 -6.91 18.91 -8.27
N TRP A 348 -5.67 19.02 -8.74
CA TRP A 348 -5.02 17.98 -9.54
C TRP A 348 -4.88 16.67 -8.77
N PHE A 349 -4.61 16.72 -7.47
CA PHE A 349 -4.59 15.52 -6.64
C PHE A 349 -5.97 14.83 -6.57
N VAL A 350 -7.06 15.58 -6.39
CA VAL A 350 -8.41 15.00 -6.38
C VAL A 350 -8.72 14.35 -7.73
N LEU A 351 -8.40 15.03 -8.83
CA LEU A 351 -8.51 14.45 -10.18
C LEU A 351 -7.64 13.20 -10.34
N PHE A 352 -6.44 13.16 -9.73
CA PHE A 352 -5.54 12.00 -9.73
C PHE A 352 -6.16 10.81 -8.99
N VAL A 353 -6.74 11.02 -7.81
CA VAL A 353 -7.47 9.97 -7.09
C VAL A 353 -8.63 9.44 -7.94
N ILE A 354 -9.41 10.32 -8.57
CA ILE A 354 -10.50 9.92 -9.47
C ILE A 354 -9.96 9.09 -10.63
N ALA A 355 -8.86 9.50 -11.26
CA ALA A 355 -8.25 8.77 -12.35
C ALA A 355 -7.74 7.38 -11.94
N CYS A 356 -7.16 7.23 -10.74
CA CYS A 356 -6.76 5.92 -10.22
C CYS A 356 -7.95 4.99 -9.98
N VAL A 357 -9.05 5.51 -9.41
CA VAL A 357 -10.30 4.75 -9.23
C VAL A 357 -10.90 4.38 -10.59
N TRP A 358 -10.87 5.32 -11.54
CA TRP A 358 -11.35 5.11 -12.90
C TRP A 358 -10.51 4.04 -13.62
N LEU A 359 -9.19 4.06 -13.50
CA LEU A 359 -8.30 3.01 -14.01
C LEU A 359 -8.63 1.66 -13.38
N GLY A 360 -8.89 1.60 -12.07
CA GLY A 360 -9.35 0.39 -11.40
C GLY A 360 -10.65 -0.16 -12.00
N TYR A 361 -11.63 0.71 -12.24
CA TYR A 361 -12.88 0.33 -12.91
C TYR A 361 -12.65 -0.18 -14.34
N LEU A 362 -11.85 0.55 -15.14
CA LEU A 362 -11.55 0.19 -16.54
C LEU A 362 -10.75 -1.10 -16.65
N GLY A 363 -9.89 -1.40 -15.67
CA GLY A 363 -9.14 -2.66 -15.62
C GLY A 363 -10.07 -3.88 -15.62
N GLY A 364 -11.26 -3.76 -15.02
CA GLY A 364 -12.30 -4.80 -15.00
C GLY A 364 -13.27 -4.78 -16.19
N LYS A 365 -13.06 -3.93 -17.20
CA LYS A 365 -13.89 -3.87 -18.42
C LYS A 365 -13.20 -4.53 -19.62
N PRO A 366 -13.92 -4.87 -20.70
CA PRO A 366 -13.30 -5.35 -21.95
C PRO A 366 -12.34 -4.31 -22.56
N ALA A 367 -11.28 -4.76 -23.24
CA ALA A 367 -10.29 -3.88 -23.91
C ALA A 367 -10.77 -3.50 -25.31
N GLU A 368 -11.99 -3.00 -25.39
CA GLU A 368 -12.67 -2.77 -26.66
C GLU A 368 -13.41 -1.43 -26.65
N GLY A 369 -13.52 -0.83 -27.83
CA GLY A 369 -14.27 0.40 -28.05
C GLY A 369 -13.86 1.54 -27.12
N ILE A 370 -14.86 2.14 -26.46
CA ILE A 370 -14.68 3.36 -25.66
C ILE A 370 -13.81 3.15 -24.40
N TYR A 371 -13.77 1.93 -23.86
CA TYR A 371 -12.99 1.65 -22.65
C TYR A 371 -11.48 1.82 -22.87
N VAL A 372 -10.98 1.48 -24.06
CA VAL A 372 -9.56 1.67 -24.42
C VAL A 372 -9.19 3.15 -24.44
N VAL A 373 -10.01 3.98 -25.09
CA VAL A 373 -9.78 5.43 -25.17
C VAL A 373 -9.81 6.06 -23.77
N GLN A 374 -10.78 5.67 -22.93
CA GLN A 374 -10.84 6.15 -21.55
C GLN A 374 -9.61 5.71 -20.74
N ALA A 375 -9.12 4.47 -20.93
CA ALA A 375 -7.93 3.97 -20.25
C ALA A 375 -6.67 4.72 -20.69
N GLN A 376 -6.56 5.07 -21.97
CA GLN A 376 -5.48 5.88 -22.51
C GLN A 376 -5.48 7.29 -21.93
N ILE A 377 -6.64 7.95 -21.84
CA ILE A 377 -6.77 9.28 -21.23
C ILE A 377 -6.37 9.23 -19.75
N ALA A 378 -6.90 8.25 -19.00
CA ALA A 378 -6.59 8.11 -17.58
C ALA A 378 -5.12 7.75 -17.34
N THR A 379 -4.51 6.93 -18.20
CA THR A 379 -3.08 6.59 -18.17
C THR A 379 -2.21 7.80 -18.48
N ALA A 380 -2.55 8.57 -19.53
CA ALA A 380 -1.84 9.80 -19.87
C ALA A 380 -1.89 10.79 -18.70
N TYR A 381 -3.06 10.94 -18.08
CA TYR A 381 -3.22 11.80 -16.91
C TYR A 381 -2.45 11.30 -15.67
N TYR A 382 -2.42 9.98 -15.43
CA TYR A 382 -1.61 9.38 -14.36
C TYR A 382 -0.15 9.80 -14.45
N PHE A 383 0.46 9.65 -15.63
CA PHE A 383 1.85 10.05 -15.85
C PHE A 383 2.04 11.56 -15.87
N ALA A 384 1.11 12.31 -16.48
CA ALA A 384 1.16 13.77 -16.50
C ALA A 384 1.13 14.35 -15.08
N PHE A 385 0.37 13.76 -14.16
CA PHE A 385 0.35 14.18 -12.75
C PHE A 385 1.77 14.22 -12.16
N PHE A 386 2.53 13.15 -12.31
CA PHE A 386 3.88 13.05 -11.76
C PHE A 386 4.94 13.78 -12.57
N LEU A 387 4.96 13.61 -13.89
CA LEU A 387 6.07 14.03 -14.75
C LEU A 387 5.93 15.46 -15.28
N ILE A 388 4.73 16.04 -15.21
CA ILE A 388 4.44 17.36 -15.80
C ILE A 388 3.82 18.28 -14.74
N ILE A 389 2.68 17.89 -14.17
CA ILE A 389 1.88 18.75 -13.30
C ILE A 389 2.64 19.08 -12.02
N LEU A 390 3.12 18.08 -11.26
CA LEU A 390 3.86 18.35 -10.02
C LEU A 390 5.13 19.20 -10.22
N PRO A 391 5.99 18.94 -11.24
CA PRO A 391 7.13 19.80 -11.54
C PRO A 391 6.76 21.25 -11.89
N LEU A 392 5.71 21.45 -12.70
CA LEU A 392 5.29 22.79 -13.11
C LEU A 392 4.59 23.56 -11.98
N LEU A 393 3.83 22.87 -11.12
CA LEU A 393 3.14 23.52 -10.00
C LEU A 393 4.11 24.15 -9.00
N GLY A 394 5.29 23.57 -8.78
CA GLY A 394 6.28 24.22 -7.91
C GLY A 394 6.82 25.55 -8.46
N LEU A 395 6.66 25.82 -9.77
CA LEU A 395 7.07 27.07 -10.41
C LEU A 395 5.96 28.13 -10.41
N PHE A 396 4.71 27.71 -10.64
CA PHE A 396 3.62 28.66 -10.91
C PHE A 396 2.57 28.79 -9.81
N GLU A 397 2.42 27.77 -8.96
CA GLU A 397 1.40 27.79 -7.92
C GLU A 397 1.74 28.85 -6.87
N LYS A 398 0.74 29.64 -6.47
CA LYS A 398 0.84 30.55 -5.31
C LYS A 398 0.25 29.84 -4.08
N PRO A 399 1.06 29.33 -3.15
CA PRO A 399 0.54 28.65 -1.97
C PRO A 399 -0.14 29.62 -1.01
N THR A 400 -1.14 29.13 -0.29
CA THR A 400 -1.77 29.87 0.81
C THR A 400 -0.90 29.84 2.07
N ALA A 401 -1.13 30.77 3.00
CA ALA A 401 -0.35 30.84 4.25
C ALA A 401 -0.49 29.57 5.10
N GLN A 402 0.66 29.01 5.51
CA GLN A 402 0.72 27.96 6.52
C GLN A 402 0.63 28.55 7.94
N PRO A 403 0.12 27.80 8.94
CA PRO A 403 0.19 28.21 10.34
C PRO A 403 1.65 28.37 10.79
N LYS A 404 1.91 29.25 11.76
CA LYS A 404 3.30 29.51 12.22
C LYS A 404 3.88 28.34 13.01
N SER A 405 3.03 27.55 13.66
CA SER A 405 3.36 26.38 14.46
C SER A 405 2.27 25.32 14.34
N ILE A 406 2.56 24.10 14.82
CA ILE A 406 1.56 23.04 14.91
C ILE A 406 0.51 23.41 15.96
N ALA A 407 0.93 24.01 17.07
CA ALA A 407 0.03 24.53 18.10
C ALA A 407 -1.00 25.54 17.56
N ASP A 408 -0.57 26.50 16.74
CA ASP A 408 -1.45 27.51 16.14
C ASP A 408 -2.53 26.87 15.25
N SER A 409 -2.20 25.75 14.59
CA SER A 409 -3.13 25.03 13.72
C SER A 409 -4.29 24.37 14.47
N VAL A 410 -4.11 24.11 15.77
CA VAL A 410 -5.13 23.56 16.65
C VAL A 410 -5.93 24.70 17.29
N LEU A 411 -5.23 25.67 17.90
CA LEU A 411 -5.84 26.74 18.70
C LEU A 411 -6.64 27.76 17.87
N LYS A 412 -6.30 27.99 16.60
CA LYS A 412 -7.08 28.89 15.73
C LYS A 412 -8.43 28.31 15.32
N ARG A 413 -8.60 26.98 15.39
CA ARG A 413 -9.88 26.34 15.06
C ARG A 413 -10.97 26.70 16.09
N ASP A 414 -10.57 27.01 17.32
CA ASP A 414 -11.45 27.44 18.40
C ASP A 414 -11.77 28.95 18.37
N LYS A 415 -11.18 29.71 17.42
CA LYS A 415 -11.40 31.15 17.23
C LYS A 415 -12.15 31.51 15.94
N ALA A 416 -12.86 30.56 15.33
CA ALA A 416 -13.87 30.93 14.35
C ALA A 416 -14.95 31.76 15.08
N PRO A 417 -15.33 32.94 14.59
CA PRO A 417 -16.29 33.77 15.30
C PRO A 417 -17.62 33.02 15.33
N VAL A 418 -18.09 32.70 16.54
CA VAL A 418 -19.53 32.52 16.78
C VAL A 418 -20.16 33.78 16.21
N ALA A 419 -20.92 33.63 15.12
CA ALA A 419 -21.58 34.74 14.46
C ALA A 419 -22.29 35.56 15.54
N ALA A 420 -21.88 36.82 15.69
CA ALA A 420 -22.63 37.78 16.47
C ALA A 420 -24.03 37.80 15.86
N VAL A 421 -24.98 37.20 16.56
CA VAL A 421 -26.40 37.47 16.34
C VAL A 421 -26.54 38.95 16.66
N ALA A 422 -26.53 39.76 15.59
CA ALA A 422 -26.70 41.18 15.67
C ALA A 422 -28.02 41.46 16.37
N GLN A 423 -27.93 42.10 17.52
CA GLN A 423 -29.02 42.91 18.05
C GLN A 423 -29.31 44.02 17.05
N ALA A 424 -30.46 43.92 16.39
CA ALA A 424 -31.23 44.99 15.76
C ALA A 424 -32.63 44.41 15.52
N ALA A 425 -33.74 45.01 15.92
CA ALA A 425 -34.00 46.33 16.44
C ALA A 425 -35.34 46.32 17.22
N GLU A 426 -35.56 47.42 17.94
CA GLU A 426 -36.85 47.94 18.41
C GLU A 426 -37.96 47.96 17.35
#